data_AF-A0A7S1CTD2-F1
#
_entry.id   AF-A0A7S1CTD2-F1
#
_cell.length_a   1.000
_cell.length_b   1.000
_cell.length_c   1.000
_cell.angle_alpha   90.00
_cell.angle_beta   90.00
_cell.angle_gamma   90.00
#
_symmetry.space_group_name_H-M   'P 1'
#
loop_
_entity.id
_entity.type
_entity.pdbx_description
1 polymer ?
#
loop_
_entity_poly.entity_id
_entity_poly.type
_entity_poly.pdbx_seq_one_letter_code
_entity_poly.pdbx_strand_id
1 'polypeptide(L)'
;GAGAGEGEGGGDGGDERDAETFDDSEFYQQLLKSFVEANAAGAGTAALDAGIAAKRRKAKKRKNVDRRASKGRRLRYTVHEKLVNFMAPRPRDDAALEIADGLYPSIFAS
;
A
#
# COMPACT_ATOMS: atom_id res chain seq x y z
N GLY A 1 48.19 -17.10 0.55
CA GLY A 1 46.92 -17.84 0.45
C GLY A 1 46.10 -17.61 1.69
N ALA A 2 44.78 -17.55 1.52
CA ALA A 2 43.70 -17.45 2.51
C ALA A 2 43.60 -16.11 3.28
N GLY A 3 42.47 -15.42 3.37
CA GLY A 3 41.12 -15.70 2.85
C GLY A 3 40.24 -14.48 3.13
N ALA A 4 39.42 -14.09 2.15
CA ALA A 4 38.45 -13.02 2.23
C ALA A 4 37.28 -13.44 3.13
N GLY A 5 36.91 -12.57 4.08
CA GLY A 5 35.65 -12.68 4.81
C GLY A 5 34.58 -11.92 4.05
N GLU A 6 33.77 -12.65 3.29
CA GLU A 6 32.56 -12.16 2.63
C GLU A 6 31.56 -11.71 3.71
N GLY A 7 31.26 -10.41 3.72
CA GLY A 7 30.15 -9.87 4.50
C GLY A 7 28.85 -10.21 3.80
N GLU A 8 28.22 -11.31 4.26
CA GLU A 8 26.91 -11.77 3.80
C GLU A 8 25.89 -10.62 3.80
N GLY A 9 25.31 -10.39 2.62
CA GLY A 9 24.13 -9.57 2.46
C GLY A 9 22.95 -10.20 3.19
N GLY A 10 22.65 -9.65 4.38
CA GLY A 10 21.43 -9.94 5.12
C GLY A 10 20.24 -9.29 4.42
N GLY A 11 19.46 -10.12 3.73
CA GLY A 11 18.27 -9.72 3.00
C GLY A 11 16.99 -9.59 3.82
N ASP A 12 15.95 -9.37 3.03
CA ASP A 12 14.53 -9.59 3.24
C ASP A 12 13.68 -8.50 3.92
N GLY A 13 12.56 -8.24 3.26
CA GLY A 13 11.71 -7.08 3.42
C GLY A 13 11.40 -6.49 2.05
N GLY A 14 10.83 -7.29 1.14
CA GLY A 14 10.25 -6.80 -0.10
C GLY A 14 9.27 -5.68 0.21
N ASP A 15 9.76 -4.43 0.11
CA ASP A 15 8.91 -3.27 0.08
C ASP A 15 8.01 -3.44 -1.15
N GLU A 16 6.73 -3.73 -0.93
CA GLU A 16 5.68 -3.31 -1.86
C GLU A 16 5.76 -1.78 -1.94
N ARG A 17 6.72 -1.27 -2.71
CA ARG A 17 6.77 0.12 -3.12
C ARG A 17 5.59 0.30 -4.06
N ASP A 18 4.69 1.19 -3.67
CA ASP A 18 3.54 1.58 -4.50
C ASP A 18 4.06 2.03 -5.87
N ALA A 19 3.54 1.44 -6.96
CA ALA A 19 4.01 1.67 -8.32
C ALA A 19 3.86 3.14 -8.76
N GLU A 20 3.03 3.92 -8.06
CA GLU A 20 2.85 5.36 -8.29
C GLU A 20 3.87 6.23 -7.51
N THR A 21 4.72 5.64 -6.66
CA THR A 21 5.73 6.38 -5.88
C THR A 21 7.05 6.48 -6.66
N PHE A 22 7.48 7.71 -6.92
CA PHE A 22 8.76 7.99 -7.56
C PHE A 22 9.93 7.84 -6.57
N ASP A 23 10.99 7.11 -6.94
CA ASP A 23 12.20 6.93 -6.11
C ASP A 23 13.20 8.06 -6.34
N ASP A 24 13.03 9.18 -5.63
CA ASP A 24 13.92 10.36 -5.67
C ASP A 24 15.06 10.30 -4.64
N SER A 25 15.37 9.10 -4.12
CA SER A 25 16.31 8.92 -3.01
C SER A 25 17.67 9.57 -3.26
N GLU A 26 18.22 9.45 -4.48
CA GLU A 26 19.51 10.06 -4.85
C GLU A 26 19.44 11.58 -4.90
N PHE A 27 18.35 12.14 -5.43
CA PHE A 27 18.13 13.59 -5.51
C PHE A 27 17.96 14.20 -4.12
N TYR A 28 17.17 13.56 -3.26
CA TYR A 28 16.99 13.97 -1.86
C TYR A 28 18.32 13.95 -1.09
N GLN A 29 19.18 12.95 -1.33
CA GLN A 29 20.51 12.88 -0.70
C GLN A 29 21.42 14.04 -1.12
N GLN A 30 21.39 14.44 -2.41
CA GLN A 30 22.15 15.59 -2.90
C GLN A 30 21.67 16.91 -2.29
N LEU A 31 20.35 17.12 -2.22
CA LEU A 31 19.74 18.28 -1.55
C LEU A 31 20.08 18.36 -0.06
N LEU A 32 20.04 17.23 0.64
CA LEU A 32 20.39 17.18 2.05
C LEU A 32 21.87 17.50 2.26
N LYS A 33 22.74 16.96 1.40
CA LYS A 33 24.18 17.23 1.45
C LYS A 33 24.47 18.73 1.25
N SER A 34 23.89 19.34 0.22
CA SER A 34 24.09 20.78 -0.03
C SER A 34 23.53 21.66 1.10
N PHE A 35 22.39 21.28 1.68
CA PHE A 35 21.81 21.99 2.82
C PHE A 35 22.68 21.91 4.09
N VAL A 36 23.29 20.75 4.36
CA VAL A 36 24.20 20.57 5.49
C VAL A 36 25.50 21.34 5.25
N GLU A 37 26.08 21.28 4.05
CA GLU A 37 27.29 22.02 3.68
C GLU A 37 27.09 23.53 3.80
N ALA A 38 25.93 24.06 3.37
CA ALA A 38 25.59 25.48 3.50
C ALA A 38 25.45 25.93 4.98
N ASN A 39 24.92 25.08 5.85
CA ASN A 39 24.76 25.37 7.29
C ASN A 39 26.02 25.08 8.12
N ALA A 40 26.93 24.23 7.64
CA ALA A 40 28.17 23.89 8.33
C ALA A 40 29.13 25.08 8.46
N ALA A 41 29.03 26.07 7.56
CA ALA A 41 29.78 27.32 7.64
C ALA A 41 29.39 28.21 8.84
N GLY A 42 28.29 27.92 9.54
CA GLY A 42 27.71 28.74 10.63
C GLY A 42 27.82 28.19 12.06
N ALA A 43 28.59 27.11 12.29
CA ALA A 43 28.67 26.35 13.55
C ALA A 43 27.43 25.50 13.88
N GLY A 44 27.61 24.16 13.95
CA GLY A 44 26.59 23.24 14.51
C GLY A 44 26.41 21.86 13.88
N THR A 45 27.38 21.31 13.13
CA THR A 45 27.20 20.05 12.38
C THR A 45 27.00 18.81 13.26
N ALA A 46 27.67 18.73 14.41
CA ALA A 46 27.62 17.54 15.28
C ALA A 46 26.22 17.25 15.86
N ALA A 47 25.45 18.29 16.18
CA ALA A 47 24.08 18.13 16.69
C ALA A 47 23.10 17.71 15.59
N LEU A 48 23.33 18.19 14.36
CA LEU A 48 22.51 17.86 13.20
C LEU A 48 22.74 16.40 12.77
N ASP A 49 23.99 15.95 12.70
CA ASP A 49 24.35 14.57 12.37
C ASP A 49 23.81 13.57 13.40
N ALA A 50 23.90 13.90 14.69
CA ALA A 50 23.30 13.09 15.75
C ALA A 50 21.76 13.01 15.62
N GLY A 51 21.10 14.11 15.23
CA GLY A 51 19.67 14.17 14.98
C GLY A 51 19.22 13.36 13.76
N ILE A 52 20.02 13.37 12.67
CA ILE A 52 19.76 12.60 11.45
C ILE A 52 19.98 11.10 11.72
N ALA A 53 21.07 10.73 12.41
CA ALA A 53 21.32 9.34 12.82
C ALA A 53 20.22 8.80 13.74
N ALA A 54 19.72 9.62 14.67
CA ALA A 54 18.60 9.27 15.54
C ALA A 54 17.27 9.14 14.78
N LYS A 55 17.03 9.94 13.73
CA LYS A 55 15.86 9.82 12.85
C LYS A 55 15.92 8.59 11.93
N ARG A 56 17.10 8.26 11.38
CA ARG A 56 17.31 7.04 10.58
C ARG A 56 17.04 5.76 11.39
N ARG A 57 17.35 5.76 12.68
CA ARG A 57 17.01 4.68 13.63
C ARG A 57 15.52 4.56 13.93
N LYS A 58 14.70 5.56 13.57
CA LYS A 58 13.24 5.56 13.71
C LYS A 58 12.57 5.50 12.34
N ALA A 59 12.92 4.51 11.52
CA ALA A 59 11.97 4.04 10.52
C ALA A 59 10.72 3.59 11.29
N LYS A 60 9.67 4.44 11.32
CA LYS A 60 8.41 4.12 11.99
C LYS A 60 7.86 2.89 11.27
N LYS A 61 8.00 1.71 11.89
CA LYS A 61 7.29 0.51 11.46
C LYS A 61 5.82 0.87 11.39
N ARG A 62 5.32 1.07 10.17
CA ARG A 62 3.91 1.36 9.95
C ARG A 62 3.20 0.08 10.35
N LYS A 63 2.26 0.18 11.28
CA LYS A 63 1.48 -0.97 11.72
C LYS A 63 0.81 -1.54 10.47
N ASN A 64 0.93 -2.85 10.25
CA ASN A 64 0.13 -3.51 9.22
C ASN A 64 -1.33 -3.36 9.65
N VAL A 65 -2.03 -2.43 9.01
CA VAL A 65 -3.43 -2.12 9.28
C VAL A 65 -4.22 -2.58 8.08
N ASP A 66 -5.21 -3.44 8.33
CA ASP A 66 -6.19 -3.82 7.33
C ASP A 66 -6.99 -2.58 6.89
N ARG A 67 -6.57 -1.98 5.77
CA ARG A 67 -7.20 -0.78 5.19
C ARG A 67 -8.64 -1.06 4.73
N ARG A 68 -9.00 -2.34 4.49
CA ARG A 68 -10.35 -2.79 4.14
C ARG A 68 -11.25 -3.01 5.36
N ALA A 69 -10.71 -3.02 6.58
CA ALA A 69 -11.52 -3.12 7.79
C ALA A 69 -12.26 -1.82 8.17
N SER A 70 -11.99 -0.71 7.47
CA SER A 70 -12.64 0.57 7.71
C SER A 70 -14.11 0.60 7.25
N LYS A 71 -14.80 1.71 7.56
CA LYS A 71 -16.26 1.92 7.41
C LYS A 71 -16.82 1.39 6.09
N GLY A 72 -17.56 0.28 6.14
CA GLY A 72 -18.31 -0.28 5.01
C GLY A 72 -17.47 -0.89 3.88
N ARG A 73 -16.13 -0.99 4.01
CA ARG A 73 -15.27 -1.55 2.95
C ARG A 73 -15.23 -3.08 2.94
N ARG A 74 -15.73 -3.72 3.99
CA ARG A 74 -15.94 -5.17 4.08
C ARG A 74 -17.42 -5.46 4.14
N LEU A 75 -17.90 -6.35 3.26
CA LEU A 75 -19.27 -6.86 3.31
C LEU A 75 -19.48 -7.59 4.64
N ARG A 76 -20.53 -7.18 5.37
CA ARG A 76 -20.96 -7.81 6.61
C ARG A 76 -22.33 -8.40 6.37
N TYR A 77 -22.44 -9.72 6.50
CA TYR A 77 -23.69 -10.43 6.40
C TYR A 77 -24.45 -10.33 7.73
N THR A 78 -24.93 -9.13 8.04
CA THR A 78 -25.75 -8.83 9.22
C THR A 78 -27.14 -8.45 8.77
N VAL A 79 -28.16 -9.01 9.39
CA VAL A 79 -29.55 -8.64 9.10
C VAL A 79 -29.84 -7.25 9.66
N HIS A 80 -30.42 -6.37 8.85
CA HIS A 80 -30.89 -5.06 9.27
C HIS A 80 -32.41 -5.10 9.40
N GLU A 81 -32.93 -5.11 10.63
CA GLU A 81 -34.37 -5.30 10.91
C GLU A 81 -35.28 -4.34 10.12
N LYS A 82 -34.88 -3.07 9.99
CA LYS A 82 -35.64 -2.05 9.22
C LYS A 82 -35.71 -2.31 7.71
N LEU A 83 -34.83 -3.14 7.16
CA LEU A 83 -34.78 -3.48 5.74
C LEU A 83 -35.45 -4.84 5.43
N VAL A 84 -35.84 -5.58 6.46
CA VAL A 84 -36.56 -6.85 6.29
C VAL A 84 -37.95 -6.56 5.73
N ASN A 85 -38.38 -7.34 4.72
CA ASN A 85 -39.67 -7.19 4.04
C ASN A 85 -39.92 -5.79 3.43
N PHE A 86 -38.86 -5.06 3.07
CA PHE A 86 -38.98 -3.71 2.49
C PHE A 86 -39.76 -3.71 1.16
N MET A 87 -39.70 -4.79 0.39
CA MET A 87 -40.47 -4.98 -0.84
C MET A 87 -40.98 -6.42 -0.95
N ALA A 88 -42.16 -6.59 -1.52
CA ALA A 88 -42.68 -7.91 -1.88
C ALA A 88 -41.94 -8.47 -3.11
N PRO A 89 -41.71 -9.80 -3.18
CA PRO A 89 -41.16 -10.43 -4.38
C PRO A 89 -42.05 -10.14 -5.58
N ARG A 90 -41.43 -9.71 -6.69
CA ARG A 90 -42.13 -9.57 -7.97
C ARG A 90 -42.04 -10.88 -8.74
N PRO A 91 -43.09 -11.27 -9.48
CA PRO A 91 -43.00 -12.37 -10.44
C PRO A 91 -41.83 -12.10 -11.38
N ARG A 92 -40.98 -13.11 -11.58
CA ARG A 92 -39.96 -13.07 -12.63
C ARG A 92 -40.61 -13.48 -13.94
N ASP A 93 -40.13 -12.90 -15.03
CA ASP A 93 -40.54 -13.30 -16.37
C ASP A 93 -39.76 -14.57 -16.74
N ASP A 94 -40.44 -15.71 -16.68
CA ASP A 94 -39.83 -17.02 -16.94
C ASP A 94 -39.35 -17.14 -18.40
N ALA A 95 -40.00 -16.45 -19.34
CA ALA A 95 -39.56 -16.42 -20.75
C ALA A 95 -38.22 -15.69 -20.92
N ALA A 96 -37.98 -14.65 -20.13
CA ALA A 96 -36.70 -13.93 -20.15
C ALA A 96 -35.55 -14.79 -19.60
N LEU A 97 -35.83 -15.72 -18.68
CA LEU A 97 -34.83 -16.64 -18.13
C LEU A 97 -34.39 -17.68 -19.16
N GLU A 98 -35.33 -18.28 -19.91
CA GLU A 98 -34.99 -19.25 -20.96
C GLU A 98 -34.14 -18.62 -22.08
N ILE A 99 -34.42 -17.38 -22.45
CA ILE A 99 -33.60 -16.65 -23.44
C ILE A 99 -32.20 -16.40 -22.90
N ALA A 100 -32.08 -16.06 -21.62
CA ALA A 100 -30.81 -15.73 -20.99
C ALA A 100 -29.84 -16.93 -20.98
N ASP A 101 -30.35 -18.15 -20.78
CA ASP A 101 -29.55 -19.38 -20.77
C ASP A 101 -28.88 -19.66 -22.11
N GLY A 102 -29.54 -19.36 -23.23
CA GLY A 102 -28.95 -19.44 -24.57
C GLY A 102 -28.08 -18.24 -24.94
N LEU A 103 -28.45 -17.06 -24.44
CA LEU A 103 -27.77 -15.80 -24.76
C LEU A 103 -26.40 -15.69 -24.07
N TYR A 104 -26.28 -15.93 -22.76
CA TYR A 104 -25.04 -15.68 -22.01
C TYR A 104 -23.80 -16.40 -22.57
N PRO A 105 -23.86 -17.67 -23.01
CA PRO A 105 -22.72 -18.32 -23.63
C PRO A 105 -22.31 -17.69 -24.96
N SER A 106 -23.24 -17.08 -25.69
CA SER A 106 -23.00 -16.49 -27.01
C SER A 106 -22.42 -15.08 -26.97
N ILE A 107 -22.49 -14.37 -25.83
CA ILE A 107 -22.07 -12.94 -25.72
C ILE A 107 -20.59 -12.76 -26.09
N PHE A 108 -19.74 -13.73 -25.76
CA PHE A 108 -18.29 -13.63 -25.95
C PHE A 108 -17.73 -14.71 -26.87
N ALA A 109 -18.58 -15.50 -27.52
CA ALA A 109 -18.17 -16.62 -28.37
C ALA A 109 -17.70 -16.18 -29.77
N SER A 110 -17.26 -14.92 -29.93
CA SER A 110 -16.70 -14.36 -31.17
C SER A 110 -15.18 -14.40 -31.18
#